data_AF-A0A9W8HGX4-F1
#
_entry.id   AF-A0A9W8HGX4-F1
#
_cell.length_a   1.000
_cell.length_b   1.000
_cell.length_c   1.000
_cell.angle_alpha   90.00
_cell.angle_beta   90.00
_cell.angle_gamma   90.00
#
_symmetry.space_group_name_H-M   'P 1'
#
loop_
_entity.id
_entity.type
_entity.pdbx_description
1 polymer ?
#
loop_
_entity_poly.entity_id
_entity_poly.type
_entity_poly.pdbx_seq_one_letter_code
_entity_poly.pdbx_strand_id
1 'polypeptide(L)'
;MAGGAAATTTATTTAAALSRGAQVYARKRKARQEQVEEVQFDPRQRRTFLTGFHKRKVQRREQAQAQAAAQSREERLATRREQRDQKREQLAQRLLLSEADGKGASDASGAEEEESDGVDVDVLRGDSSVTTVTVTRDFDPADLGDAAAGLEKALSPQDLADRLRDGLQKRMAAGSDDDDDDGDDGDDKGAGPAKQKKKKKSPKFRYETKAARAAARDKAKAAKAARNKSFAEQRKARQDTRRRQRR
;
A
#
# COMPACT_ATOMS: atom_id res chain seq x y z
N MET A 1 -7.32 -23.78 -34.03
CA MET A 1 -7.71 -23.98 -32.62
C MET A 1 -8.21 -22.65 -32.07
N ALA A 2 -9.47 -22.30 -32.33
CA ALA A 2 -10.05 -21.02 -31.92
C ALA A 2 -11.18 -21.26 -30.91
N GLY A 3 -10.82 -21.33 -29.63
CA GLY A 3 -11.78 -21.30 -28.53
C GLY A 3 -12.16 -19.84 -28.25
N GLY A 4 -13.16 -19.34 -28.97
CA GLY A 4 -13.68 -17.98 -28.81
C GLY A 4 -14.44 -17.83 -27.48
N ALA A 5 -14.00 -16.87 -26.67
CA ALA A 5 -14.65 -16.46 -25.44
C ALA A 5 -16.10 -15.99 -25.69
N ALA A 6 -17.07 -16.69 -25.10
CA ALA A 6 -18.45 -16.25 -25.07
C ALA A 6 -18.59 -15.11 -24.06
N ALA A 7 -18.78 -13.90 -24.56
CA ALA A 7 -19.11 -12.73 -23.76
C ALA A 7 -20.46 -12.94 -23.08
N THR A 8 -20.48 -13.09 -21.76
CA THR A 8 -21.70 -13.13 -20.95
C THR A 8 -22.30 -11.72 -20.86
N THR A 9 -23.17 -11.38 -21.81
CA THR A 9 -24.10 -10.26 -21.67
C THR A 9 -25.14 -10.62 -20.63
N THR A 10 -25.08 -10.00 -19.45
CA THR A 10 -26.11 -10.14 -18.41
C THR A 10 -27.41 -9.53 -18.93
N ALA A 11 -28.30 -10.36 -19.48
CA ALA A 11 -29.66 -9.95 -19.81
C ALA A 11 -30.37 -9.55 -18.51
N THR A 12 -30.63 -8.25 -18.33
CA THR A 12 -31.48 -7.77 -17.23
C THR A 12 -32.85 -8.43 -17.36
N THR A 13 -33.20 -9.26 -16.39
CA THR A 13 -34.50 -9.95 -16.33
C THR A 13 -35.62 -8.93 -16.47
N THR A 14 -36.65 -9.26 -17.26
CA THR A 14 -37.82 -8.39 -17.54
C THR A 14 -38.46 -7.81 -16.25
N ALA A 15 -38.50 -8.59 -15.17
CA ALA A 15 -38.95 -8.13 -13.85
C ALA A 15 -38.06 -7.01 -13.25
N ALA A 16 -36.74 -7.07 -13.44
CA ALA A 16 -35.81 -6.03 -12.99
C ALA A 16 -35.95 -4.76 -13.84
N ALA A 17 -36.18 -4.89 -15.14
CA ALA A 17 -36.41 -3.74 -16.03
C ALA A 17 -37.70 -2.97 -15.66
N LEU A 18 -38.78 -3.69 -15.35
CA LEU A 18 -40.06 -3.10 -14.95
C LEU A 18 -40.02 -2.50 -13.53
N SER A 19 -39.27 -3.09 -12.60
CA SER A 19 -39.13 -2.59 -11.21
C SER A 19 -38.10 -1.45 -11.05
N ARG A 20 -37.21 -1.25 -12.02
CA ARG A 20 -36.19 -0.18 -11.98
C ARG A 20 -36.79 1.21 -11.84
N GLY A 21 -37.92 1.47 -12.50
CA GLY A 21 -38.65 2.74 -12.37
C GLY A 21 -39.11 2.99 -10.94
N ALA A 22 -39.77 2.01 -10.32
CA ALA A 22 -40.23 2.07 -8.93
C ALA A 22 -39.07 2.29 -7.94
N GLN A 23 -37.94 1.59 -8.14
CA GLN A 23 -36.73 1.79 -7.33
C GLN A 23 -36.15 3.20 -7.46
N VAL A 24 -36.14 3.77 -8.67
CA VAL A 24 -35.68 5.15 -8.90
C VAL A 24 -36.60 6.17 -8.21
N TYR A 25 -37.92 5.98 -8.29
CA TYR A 25 -38.88 6.85 -7.60
C TYR A 25 -38.77 6.73 -6.07
N ALA A 26 -38.60 5.52 -5.54
CA ALA A 26 -38.37 5.30 -4.12
C ALA A 26 -37.08 5.99 -3.65
N ARG A 27 -35.99 5.89 -4.42
CA ARG A 27 -34.72 6.60 -4.14
C ARG A 27 -34.90 8.11 -4.16
N LYS A 28 -35.60 8.65 -5.17
CA LYS A 28 -35.88 10.10 -5.27
C LYS A 28 -36.73 10.60 -4.10
N ARG A 29 -37.71 9.82 -3.65
CA ARG A 29 -38.55 10.19 -2.49
C ARG A 29 -37.73 10.22 -1.21
N LYS A 30 -36.88 9.22 -0.98
CA LYS A 30 -35.96 9.20 0.18
C LYS A 30 -34.99 10.38 0.13
N ALA A 31 -34.39 10.66 -1.03
CA ALA A 31 -33.49 11.80 -1.21
C ALA A 31 -34.16 13.16 -0.92
N ARG A 32 -35.46 13.31 -1.22
CA ARG A 32 -36.24 14.51 -0.87
C ARG A 32 -36.59 14.58 0.62
N GLN A 33 -36.78 13.44 1.28
CA GLN A 33 -37.02 13.39 2.74
C GLN A 33 -35.74 13.65 3.54
N GLU A 34 -34.60 13.23 3.02
CA GLU A 34 -33.26 13.49 3.60
C GLU A 34 -32.74 14.89 3.23
N GLN A 35 -33.45 15.62 2.37
CA GLN A 35 -33.11 16.98 2.02
C GLN A 35 -33.42 17.90 3.21
N VAL A 36 -32.37 18.52 3.74
CA VAL A 36 -32.48 19.45 4.87
C VAL A 36 -33.32 20.66 4.47
N GLU A 37 -34.42 20.91 5.17
CA GLU A 37 -35.40 21.97 4.87
C GLU A 37 -34.84 23.39 5.14
N GLU A 38 -33.97 23.54 6.15
CA GLU A 38 -33.37 24.82 6.54
C GLU A 38 -31.89 24.65 6.91
N VAL A 39 -31.02 25.48 6.34
CA VAL A 39 -29.59 25.52 6.68
C VAL A 39 -29.33 26.72 7.60
N GLN A 40 -29.24 26.46 8.90
CA GLN A 40 -28.89 27.48 9.88
C GLN A 40 -27.36 27.61 10.03
N PHE A 41 -26.84 28.82 9.87
CA PHE A 41 -25.42 29.10 10.06
C PHE A 41 -25.13 29.48 11.51
N ASP A 42 -24.47 28.59 12.25
CA ASP A 42 -23.96 28.91 13.58
C ASP A 42 -22.63 29.71 13.47
N PRO A 43 -22.59 30.99 13.91
CA PRO A 43 -21.38 31.80 13.85
C PRO A 43 -20.22 31.23 14.68
N ARG A 44 -20.50 30.43 15.73
CA ARG A 44 -19.46 29.79 16.56
C ARG A 44 -18.78 28.65 15.80
N GLN A 45 -19.55 27.85 15.09
CA GLN A 45 -19.01 26.83 14.18
C GLN A 45 -18.25 27.49 13.02
N ARG A 46 -18.75 28.61 12.48
CA ARG A 46 -18.01 29.36 11.45
C ARG A 46 -16.65 29.83 11.95
N ARG A 47 -16.58 30.35 13.19
CA ARG A 47 -15.32 30.82 13.77
C ARG A 47 -14.33 29.67 13.94
N THR A 48 -14.78 28.54 14.49
CA THR A 48 -13.93 27.34 14.63
C THR A 48 -13.55 26.73 13.29
N PHE A 49 -14.40 26.81 12.26
CA PHE A 49 -14.05 26.43 10.90
C PHE A 49 -13.00 27.36 10.30
N LEU A 50 -13.12 28.67 10.43
CA LEU A 50 -12.13 29.60 9.89
C LEU A 50 -10.78 29.51 10.61
N THR A 51 -10.75 29.35 11.92
CA THR A 51 -9.48 29.30 12.68
C THR A 51 -8.93 27.88 12.89
N GLY A 52 -9.74 26.85 12.60
CA GLY A 52 -9.43 25.44 12.86
C GLY A 52 -8.56 24.74 11.82
N PHE A 53 -7.84 25.47 10.96
CA PHE A 53 -7.00 24.86 9.91
C PHE A 53 -6.00 23.86 10.47
N HIS A 54 -5.37 24.16 11.61
CA HIS A 54 -4.48 23.21 12.27
C HIS A 54 -5.23 21.93 12.69
N LYS A 55 -6.42 22.08 13.29
CA LYS A 55 -7.26 20.93 13.67
C LYS A 55 -7.65 20.08 12.46
N ARG A 56 -8.05 20.71 11.35
CA ARG A 56 -8.34 19.99 10.09
C ARG A 56 -7.10 19.29 9.52
N LYS A 57 -5.95 19.97 9.53
CA LYS A 57 -4.69 19.41 9.04
C LYS A 57 -4.27 18.19 9.87
N VAL A 58 -4.44 18.25 11.19
CA VAL A 58 -4.26 17.11 12.11
C VAL A 58 -5.27 16.00 11.83
N GLN A 59 -6.56 16.31 11.76
CA GLN A 59 -7.62 15.33 11.47
C GLN A 59 -7.39 14.61 10.13
N ARG A 60 -6.97 15.32 9.08
CA ARG A 60 -6.62 14.70 7.79
C ARG A 60 -5.46 13.73 7.92
N ARG A 61 -4.42 14.09 8.68
CA ARG A 61 -3.28 13.20 8.93
C ARG A 61 -3.70 11.96 9.72
N GLU A 62 -4.51 12.13 10.76
CA GLU A 62 -5.06 11.03 11.56
C GLU A 62 -5.96 10.12 10.73
N GLN A 63 -6.83 10.68 9.89
CA GLN A 63 -7.67 9.90 8.98
C GLN A 63 -6.84 9.11 7.96
N ALA A 64 -5.80 9.71 7.38
CA ALA A 64 -4.90 9.01 6.47
C ALA A 64 -4.16 7.86 7.18
N GLN A 65 -3.69 8.08 8.41
CA GLN A 65 -3.07 7.02 9.22
C GLN A 65 -4.06 5.91 9.56
N ALA A 66 -5.29 6.27 9.94
CA ALA A 66 -6.35 5.31 10.25
C ALA A 66 -6.73 4.47 9.03
N GLN A 67 -6.85 5.09 7.85
CA GLN A 67 -7.13 4.38 6.59
C GLN A 67 -5.98 3.44 6.20
N ALA A 68 -4.73 3.89 6.30
CA ALA A 68 -3.58 3.04 6.03
C ALA A 68 -3.49 1.85 7.00
N ALA A 69 -3.79 2.07 8.29
CA ALA A 69 -3.84 1.00 9.28
C ALA A 69 -4.99 0.01 9.01
N ALA A 70 -6.15 0.49 8.58
CA ALA A 70 -7.28 -0.35 8.18
C ALA A 70 -6.93 -1.21 6.96
N GLN A 71 -6.36 -0.61 5.91
CA GLN A 71 -5.92 -1.32 4.71
C GLN A 71 -4.86 -2.39 5.03
N SER A 72 -3.85 -2.05 5.83
CA SER A 72 -2.84 -3.04 6.25
C SER A 72 -3.43 -4.20 7.05
N ARG A 73 -4.45 -3.96 7.88
CA ARG A 73 -5.17 -5.03 8.59
C ARG A 73 -5.96 -5.92 7.62
N GLU A 74 -6.65 -5.31 6.67
CA GLU A 74 -7.41 -6.04 5.65
C GLU A 74 -6.48 -6.90 4.78
N GLU A 75 -5.33 -6.38 4.36
CA GLU A 75 -4.30 -7.11 3.61
C GLU A 75 -3.73 -8.29 4.43
N ARG A 76 -3.44 -8.09 5.72
CA ARG A 76 -2.98 -9.17 6.62
C ARG A 76 -4.04 -10.27 6.80
N LEU A 77 -5.32 -9.90 6.84
CA LEU A 77 -6.40 -10.86 6.93
C LEU A 77 -6.62 -11.59 5.61
N ALA A 78 -6.51 -10.89 4.48
CA ALA A 78 -6.61 -11.49 3.15
C ALA A 78 -5.48 -12.50 2.91
N THR A 79 -4.22 -12.10 3.14
CA THR A 79 -3.05 -12.99 3.04
C THR A 79 -3.16 -14.21 3.94
N ARG A 80 -3.65 -14.06 5.18
CA ARG A 80 -3.88 -15.20 6.07
C ARG A 80 -4.99 -16.12 5.56
N ARG A 81 -6.05 -15.58 4.94
CA ARG A 81 -7.11 -16.39 4.32
C ARG A 81 -6.55 -17.16 3.13
N GLU A 82 -5.83 -16.48 2.23
CA GLU A 82 -5.16 -17.10 1.09
C GLU A 82 -4.22 -18.23 1.51
N GLN A 83 -3.39 -18.02 2.54
CA GLN A 83 -2.51 -19.09 3.06
C GLN A 83 -3.29 -20.29 3.59
N ARG A 84 -4.42 -20.06 4.29
CA ARG A 84 -5.27 -21.15 4.79
C ARG A 84 -5.92 -21.91 3.64
N ASP A 85 -6.39 -21.20 2.63
CA ASP A 85 -7.04 -21.80 1.47
C ASP A 85 -6.03 -22.57 0.62
N GLN A 86 -4.82 -22.04 0.41
CA GLN A 86 -3.71 -22.75 -0.23
C GLN A 86 -3.34 -24.04 0.52
N LYS A 87 -3.24 -24.00 1.86
CA LYS A 87 -2.96 -25.21 2.66
C LYS A 87 -4.09 -26.24 2.51
N ARG A 88 -5.35 -25.80 2.53
CA ARG A 88 -6.52 -26.68 2.32
C ARG A 88 -6.50 -27.32 0.93
N GLU A 89 -6.20 -26.55 -0.10
CA GLU A 89 -6.09 -27.05 -1.47
C GLU A 89 -4.94 -28.05 -1.62
N GLN A 90 -3.78 -27.77 -1.02
CA GLN A 90 -2.65 -28.70 -1.02
C GLN A 90 -2.97 -30.02 -0.30
N LEU A 91 -3.65 -29.94 0.85
CA LEU A 91 -4.11 -31.14 1.56
C LEU A 91 -5.14 -31.91 0.73
N ALA A 92 -6.11 -31.23 0.13
CA ALA A 92 -7.10 -31.86 -0.75
C ALA A 92 -6.43 -32.54 -1.97
N GLN A 93 -5.44 -31.89 -2.60
CA GLN A 93 -4.67 -32.48 -3.69
C GLN A 93 -3.87 -33.71 -3.25
N ARG A 94 -3.21 -33.65 -2.08
CA ARG A 94 -2.49 -34.79 -1.51
C ARG A 94 -3.42 -35.97 -1.20
N LEU A 95 -4.61 -35.70 -0.64
CA LEU A 95 -5.62 -36.72 -0.39
C LEU A 95 -6.09 -37.37 -1.69
N LEU A 96 -6.43 -36.58 -2.71
CA LEU A 96 -6.83 -37.09 -4.03
C LEU A 96 -5.75 -37.94 -4.70
N LEU A 97 -4.48 -37.52 -4.61
CA LEU A 97 -3.35 -38.30 -5.12
C LEU A 97 -3.17 -39.61 -4.35
N SER A 98 -3.26 -39.58 -3.01
CA SER A 98 -3.13 -40.78 -2.17
C SER A 98 -4.24 -41.81 -2.42
N GLU A 99 -5.46 -41.34 -2.71
CA GLU A 99 -6.60 -42.19 -3.05
C GLU A 99 -6.43 -42.81 -4.44
N ALA A 100 -5.90 -42.06 -5.40
CA ALA A 100 -5.57 -42.56 -6.74
C ALA A 100 -4.42 -43.58 -6.75
N ASP A 101 -3.42 -43.40 -5.89
CA ASP A 101 -2.26 -44.30 -5.77
C ASP A 101 -2.55 -45.58 -4.94
N GLY A 102 -3.76 -45.73 -4.41
CA GLY A 102 -4.20 -46.94 -3.70
C GLY A 102 -3.46 -47.24 -2.39
N LYS A 103 -2.55 -46.36 -1.96
CA LYS A 103 -1.94 -46.39 -0.62
C LYS A 103 -2.93 -45.79 0.37
N GLY A 104 -3.82 -46.65 0.88
CA GLY A 104 -4.80 -46.29 1.89
C GLY A 104 -4.18 -45.54 3.06
N ALA A 105 -4.75 -44.35 3.32
CA ALA A 105 -4.84 -43.49 4.51
C ALA A 105 -4.19 -43.94 5.86
N SER A 106 -3.02 -44.57 5.86
CA SER A 106 -2.35 -45.09 7.05
C SER A 106 -1.19 -44.22 7.52
N ASP A 107 -0.79 -43.20 6.76
CA ASP A 107 0.36 -42.34 7.07
C ASP A 107 0.01 -40.84 7.22
N ALA A 108 -1.29 -40.51 7.35
CA ALA A 108 -1.76 -39.14 7.52
C ALA A 108 -2.05 -38.77 9.00
N SER A 109 -1.57 -39.57 9.96
CA SER A 109 -1.68 -39.27 11.39
C SER A 109 -0.36 -38.88 12.07
N GLY A 110 0.75 -38.81 11.31
CA GLY A 110 2.11 -38.63 11.86
C GLY A 110 2.92 -37.45 11.29
N ALA A 111 2.31 -36.54 10.53
CA ALA A 111 3.02 -35.40 9.94
C ALA A 111 2.53 -34.06 10.52
N GLU A 112 2.62 -33.93 11.84
CA GLU A 112 2.59 -32.67 12.58
C GLU A 112 3.84 -32.63 13.48
N GLU A 113 5.01 -32.71 12.86
CA GLU A 113 6.30 -32.45 13.52
C GLU A 113 7.24 -31.85 12.47
N GLU A 114 6.93 -30.62 12.06
CA GLU A 114 7.94 -29.73 11.44
C GLU A 114 8.21 -28.62 12.45
N GLU A 115 9.03 -28.99 13.42
CA GLU A 115 10.08 -28.16 14.03
C GLU A 115 9.64 -26.76 14.48
N SER A 116 8.83 -26.72 15.54
CA SER A 116 8.73 -25.56 16.41
C SER A 116 10.04 -25.45 17.17
N ASP A 117 10.83 -24.44 16.81
CA ASP A 117 12.06 -23.98 17.45
C ASP A 117 12.00 -24.09 19.00
N GLY A 118 12.56 -25.18 19.54
CA GLY A 118 13.11 -25.30 20.89
C GLY A 118 12.25 -25.05 22.14
N VAL A 119 10.91 -25.10 22.10
CA VAL A 119 10.10 -24.95 23.32
C VAL A 119 9.25 -26.18 23.56
N ASP A 120 9.58 -26.94 24.61
CA ASP A 120 8.80 -28.06 25.11
C ASP A 120 7.48 -27.51 25.71
N VAL A 121 6.35 -27.78 25.05
CA VAL A 121 5.03 -27.30 25.47
C VAL A 121 4.16 -28.47 25.89
N ASP A 122 3.99 -28.66 27.19
CA ASP A 122 3.08 -29.68 27.74
C ASP A 122 1.63 -29.17 27.76
N VAL A 123 0.74 -29.88 27.08
CA VAL A 123 -0.70 -29.59 27.05
C VAL A 123 -1.42 -30.47 28.07
N LEU A 124 -1.71 -29.91 29.23
CA LEU A 124 -2.51 -30.57 30.27
C LEU A 124 -3.99 -30.36 29.98
N ARG A 125 -4.73 -31.44 29.71
CA ARG A 125 -6.19 -31.43 29.56
C ARG A 125 -6.85 -31.78 30.88
N GLY A 126 -7.61 -30.84 31.44
CA GLY A 126 -8.63 -31.13 32.45
C GLY A 126 -10.01 -31.25 31.80
N ASP A 127 -10.95 -31.94 32.45
CA ASP A 127 -12.28 -32.24 31.91
C ASP A 127 -13.13 -31.01 31.52
N SER A 128 -12.74 -29.81 31.94
CA SER A 128 -13.45 -28.55 31.67
C SER A 128 -12.61 -27.43 31.03
N SER A 129 -11.29 -27.57 30.92
CA SER A 129 -10.45 -26.55 30.28
C SER A 129 -9.09 -27.10 29.81
N VAL A 130 -8.59 -26.53 28.71
CA VAL A 130 -7.26 -26.81 28.17
C VAL A 130 -6.36 -25.63 28.50
N THR A 131 -5.29 -25.89 29.26
CA THR A 131 -4.28 -24.88 29.60
C THR A 131 -2.93 -25.33 29.05
N THR A 132 -2.28 -24.44 28.32
CA THR A 132 -0.96 -24.69 27.70
C THR A 132 0.10 -24.01 28.56
N VAL A 133 1.06 -24.77 29.08
CA VAL A 133 2.18 -24.25 29.88
C VAL A 133 3.45 -24.33 29.05
N THR A 134 4.05 -23.20 28.74
CA THR A 134 5.35 -23.12 28.05
C THR A 134 6.45 -22.97 29.09
N VAL A 135 7.28 -24.00 29.27
CA VAL A 135 8.48 -23.92 30.11
C VAL A 135 9.61 -23.39 29.25
N THR A 136 9.98 -22.12 29.43
CA THR A 136 11.22 -21.59 28.88
C THR A 136 12.38 -22.18 29.68
N ARG A 137 13.30 -22.88 29.01
CA ARG A 137 14.58 -23.30 29.61
C ARG A 137 15.24 -22.09 30.28
N ASP A 138 15.85 -22.36 31.43
CA ASP A 138 16.43 -21.41 32.39
C ASP A 138 16.87 -20.09 31.74
N PHE A 139 16.17 -19.00 32.08
CA PHE A 139 16.54 -17.66 31.68
C PHE A 139 17.83 -17.26 32.42
N ASP A 140 18.98 -17.50 31.79
CA ASP A 140 20.27 -17.10 32.33
C ASP A 140 20.58 -15.66 31.89
N PRO A 141 20.65 -14.66 32.79
CA PRO A 141 20.91 -13.27 32.42
C PRO A 141 22.29 -13.05 31.76
N ALA A 142 23.16 -14.05 31.76
CA ALA A 142 24.44 -14.04 31.05
C ALA A 142 24.30 -14.14 29.51
N ASP A 143 23.26 -14.80 29.00
CA ASP A 143 23.02 -14.94 27.54
C ASP A 143 22.55 -13.63 26.88
N LEU A 144 22.23 -12.60 27.68
CA LEU A 144 21.99 -11.24 27.19
C LEU A 144 23.29 -10.49 26.82
N GLY A 145 24.48 -11.04 27.09
CA GLY A 145 25.76 -10.36 26.96
C GLY A 145 26.07 -9.80 25.56
N ASP A 146 25.70 -10.52 24.50
CA ASP A 146 25.99 -10.10 23.12
C ASP A 146 24.88 -9.23 22.51
N ALA A 147 23.64 -9.31 23.01
CA ALA A 147 22.54 -8.42 22.62
C ALA A 147 22.59 -7.07 23.35
N ALA A 148 23.16 -7.01 24.56
CA ALA A 148 23.37 -5.78 25.33
C ALA A 148 24.55 -4.93 24.81
N ALA A 149 25.55 -5.53 24.15
CA ALA A 149 26.67 -4.79 23.56
C ALA A 149 26.25 -3.83 22.42
N GLY A 150 25.08 -4.05 21.80
CA GLY A 150 24.46 -3.12 20.84
C GLY A 150 23.71 -1.95 21.51
N LEU A 151 23.40 -2.06 22.80
CA LEU A 151 22.65 -1.08 23.58
C LEU A 151 23.54 -0.06 24.31
N GLU A 152 24.82 -0.40 24.54
CA GLU A 152 25.84 0.48 25.14
C GLU A 152 26.21 1.69 24.24
N LYS A 153 25.81 1.66 22.96
CA LYS A 153 25.81 2.85 22.08
C LYS A 153 24.50 3.64 22.14
N ALA A 154 23.77 3.54 23.26
CA ALA A 154 22.76 4.52 23.60
C ALA A 154 23.43 5.88 23.68
N LEU A 155 23.03 6.78 22.78
CA LEU A 155 23.50 8.16 22.77
C LEU A 155 23.41 8.73 24.18
N SER A 156 24.48 9.37 24.65
CA SER A 156 24.40 10.09 25.92
C SER A 156 23.27 11.13 25.82
N PRO A 157 22.60 11.48 26.94
CA PRO A 157 21.58 12.52 26.94
C PRO A 157 22.06 13.84 26.31
N GLN A 158 23.38 14.10 26.35
CA GLN A 158 24.02 15.24 25.70
C GLN A 158 24.07 15.09 24.17
N ASP A 159 24.47 13.93 23.66
CA ASP A 159 24.48 13.67 22.21
C ASP A 159 23.08 13.77 21.58
N LEU A 160 22.05 13.38 22.34
CA LEU A 160 20.65 13.47 21.90
C LEU A 160 20.17 14.93 21.87
N ALA A 161 20.61 15.75 22.84
CA ALA A 161 20.35 17.18 22.86
C ALA A 161 21.06 17.92 21.72
N ASP A 162 22.30 17.53 21.39
CA ASP A 162 23.06 18.13 20.30
C ASP A 162 22.47 17.77 18.93
N ARG A 163 22.04 16.51 18.73
CA ARG A 163 21.31 16.13 17.50
C ARG A 163 19.98 16.87 17.33
N LEU A 164 19.27 17.14 18.42
CA LEU A 164 18.04 17.94 18.39
C LEU A 164 18.32 19.41 18.04
N ARG A 165 19.41 19.97 18.57
CA ARG A 165 19.85 21.34 18.30
C ARG A 165 20.31 21.51 16.85
N ASP A 166 21.12 20.58 16.35
CA ASP A 166 21.55 20.54 14.95
C ASP A 166 20.38 20.35 13.99
N GLY A 167 19.43 19.47 14.34
CA GLY A 167 18.20 19.28 13.57
C GLY A 167 17.32 20.53 13.53
N LEU A 168 17.30 21.33 14.60
CA LEU A 168 16.57 22.59 14.64
C LEU A 168 17.30 23.69 13.83
N GLN A 169 18.62 23.82 13.98
CA GLN A 169 19.42 24.77 13.22
C GLN A 169 19.40 24.47 11.72
N LYS A 170 19.43 23.19 11.33
CA LYS A 170 19.31 22.79 9.92
C LYS A 170 17.94 23.13 9.32
N ARG A 171 16.85 23.06 10.11
CA ARG A 171 15.50 23.50 9.68
C ARG A 171 15.35 25.01 9.65
N MET A 172 16.12 25.76 10.43
CA MET A 172 16.13 27.22 10.35
C MET A 172 17.07 27.75 9.25
N ALA A 173 18.15 27.03 8.94
CA ALA A 173 19.10 27.36 7.87
C ALA A 173 18.61 26.90 6.48
N ALA A 174 17.84 25.82 6.40
CA ALA A 174 17.08 25.47 5.21
C ALA A 174 15.79 26.30 5.20
N GLY A 175 15.88 27.48 4.60
CA GLY A 175 14.77 28.43 4.46
C GLY A 175 13.46 27.77 4.00
N SER A 176 12.36 28.37 4.45
CA SER A 176 10.98 28.03 4.17
C SER A 176 10.65 28.06 2.66
N ASP A 177 10.88 26.95 1.97
CA ASP A 177 10.38 26.66 0.62
C ASP A 177 9.46 25.42 0.68
N ASP A 178 8.49 25.41 1.58
CA ASP A 178 7.33 24.52 1.48
C ASP A 178 6.14 25.39 1.04
N ASP A 179 6.05 25.53 -0.28
CA ASP A 179 4.86 25.97 -0.99
C ASP A 179 3.65 25.13 -0.57
N ASP A 180 2.68 25.79 0.09
CA ASP A 180 1.32 25.32 0.23
C ASP A 180 0.67 25.21 -1.16
N ASP A 181 0.69 24.02 -1.76
CA ASP A 181 -0.09 23.69 -2.98
C ASP A 181 -1.38 22.95 -2.56
N ASP A 182 -2.40 23.75 -2.24
CA ASP A 182 -3.81 23.34 -2.15
C ASP A 182 -4.40 23.23 -3.58
N GLY A 183 -4.87 22.04 -3.95
CA GLY A 183 -5.78 21.79 -5.07
C GLY A 183 -6.46 20.45 -4.81
N ASP A 184 -7.71 20.41 -4.36
CA ASP A 184 -8.93 20.64 -5.15
C ASP A 184 -8.92 19.85 -6.46
N ASP A 185 -9.63 18.72 -6.46
CA ASP A 185 -10.53 18.35 -7.56
C ASP A 185 -11.31 17.09 -7.15
N GLY A 186 -12.64 17.24 -7.11
CA GLY A 186 -13.56 16.11 -7.09
C GLY A 186 -13.67 15.50 -8.49
N ASP A 187 -13.88 14.18 -8.56
CA ASP A 187 -14.21 13.53 -9.82
C ASP A 187 -15.48 12.70 -9.69
N ASP A 188 -16.52 13.24 -10.34
CA ASP A 188 -17.83 12.67 -10.61
C ASP A 188 -17.78 12.03 -12.01
N LYS A 189 -18.27 10.78 -12.06
CA LYS A 189 -18.83 10.06 -13.23
C LYS A 189 -17.93 9.53 -14.34
N GLY A 190 -18.06 8.22 -14.51
CA GLY A 190 -19.02 7.74 -15.53
C GLY A 190 -18.41 7.20 -16.81
N ALA A 191 -18.42 5.87 -16.91
CA ALA A 191 -18.03 5.09 -18.08
C ALA A 191 -18.92 5.33 -19.33
N GLY A 192 -18.29 5.40 -20.50
CA GLY A 192 -18.92 5.34 -21.83
C GLY A 192 -17.88 5.34 -22.97
N PRO A 193 -18.13 4.68 -24.13
CA PRO A 193 -17.14 3.79 -24.76
C PRO A 193 -16.21 4.41 -25.82
N ALA A 194 -15.14 3.66 -26.06
CA ALA A 194 -13.96 3.94 -26.88
C ALA A 194 -14.24 4.51 -28.28
N LYS A 195 -13.63 5.67 -28.57
CA LYS A 195 -13.35 6.16 -29.93
C LYS A 195 -11.87 6.47 -30.07
N GLN A 196 -11.34 6.12 -31.24
CA GLN A 196 -9.93 6.08 -31.64
C GLN A 196 -9.08 7.27 -31.14
N LYS A 197 -7.91 6.96 -30.56
CA LYS A 197 -6.99 7.91 -29.92
C LYS A 197 -6.38 8.89 -30.94
N LYS A 198 -7.06 10.02 -31.18
CA LYS A 198 -6.37 11.23 -31.65
C LYS A 198 -5.49 11.73 -30.51
N LYS A 199 -4.19 11.96 -30.76
CA LYS A 199 -3.26 12.54 -29.77
C LYS A 199 -3.85 13.87 -29.29
N LYS A 200 -4.39 13.91 -28.07
CA LYS A 200 -4.90 15.13 -27.47
C LYS A 200 -3.71 16.09 -27.38
N LYS A 201 -3.78 17.21 -28.09
CA LYS A 201 -2.83 18.31 -27.89
C LYS A 201 -2.99 18.73 -26.42
N SER A 202 -1.89 18.76 -25.68
CA SER A 202 -1.93 19.18 -24.28
C SER A 202 -2.54 20.59 -24.21
N PRO A 203 -3.52 20.83 -23.33
CA PRO A 203 -4.06 22.17 -23.15
C PRO A 203 -2.90 23.10 -22.79
N LYS A 204 -2.88 24.30 -23.38
CA LYS A 204 -1.87 25.34 -23.11
C LYS A 204 -2.13 25.97 -21.73
N PHE A 205 -2.13 25.17 -20.68
CA PHE A 205 -2.01 25.68 -19.32
C PHE A 205 -0.53 25.84 -19.01
N ARG A 206 -0.18 26.98 -18.38
CA ARG A 206 1.21 27.37 -18.07
C ARG A 206 1.89 26.48 -17.03
N TYR A 207 1.15 25.58 -16.39
CA TYR A 207 1.71 24.61 -15.46
C TYR A 207 1.30 23.22 -15.90
N GLU A 208 2.27 22.46 -16.40
CA GLU A 208 2.14 21.01 -16.56
C GLU A 208 1.78 20.39 -15.21
N THR A 209 0.94 19.35 -15.20
CA THR A 209 0.66 18.57 -13.99
C THR A 209 1.97 18.05 -13.39
N LYS A 210 2.02 17.83 -12.07
CA LYS A 210 3.23 17.36 -11.37
C LYS A 210 3.82 16.08 -12.01
N ALA A 211 2.96 15.17 -12.46
CA ALA A 211 3.35 13.96 -13.19
C ALA A 211 3.96 14.27 -14.56
N ALA A 212 3.38 15.21 -15.33
CA ALA A 212 3.93 15.64 -16.62
C ALA A 212 5.29 16.35 -16.45
N ARG A 213 5.45 17.18 -15.42
CA ARG A 213 6.72 17.85 -15.06
C ARG A 213 7.80 16.84 -14.69
N ALA A 214 7.45 15.80 -13.91
CA ALA A 214 8.36 14.71 -13.57
C ALA A 214 8.81 13.94 -14.83
N ALA A 215 7.86 13.56 -15.69
CA ALA A 215 8.16 12.88 -16.95
C ALA A 215 9.04 13.74 -17.90
N ALA A 216 8.79 15.05 -17.97
CA ALA A 216 9.62 15.98 -18.74
C ALA A 216 11.04 16.08 -18.17
N ARG A 217 11.19 16.14 -16.84
CA ARG A 217 12.49 16.14 -16.15
C ARG A 217 13.26 14.86 -16.43
N ASP A 218 12.61 13.71 -16.37
CA ASP A 218 13.26 12.42 -16.61
C ASP A 218 13.65 12.25 -18.08
N LYS A 219 12.81 12.71 -19.01
CA LYS A 219 13.15 12.76 -20.43
C LYS A 219 14.34 13.68 -20.72
N ALA A 220 14.40 14.85 -20.08
CA ALA A 220 15.54 15.77 -20.21
C ALA A 220 16.83 15.18 -19.62
N LYS A 221 16.75 14.52 -18.46
CA LYS A 221 17.88 13.79 -17.86
C LYS A 221 18.38 12.69 -18.78
N ALA A 222 17.48 11.88 -19.34
CA ALA A 222 17.82 10.81 -20.27
C ALA A 222 18.49 11.34 -21.54
N ALA A 223 17.97 12.43 -22.12
CA ALA A 223 18.57 13.07 -23.30
C ALA A 223 19.97 13.64 -23.00
N LYS A 224 20.16 14.27 -21.84
CA LYS A 224 21.48 14.77 -21.41
C LYS A 224 22.47 13.61 -21.18
N ALA A 225 22.02 12.52 -20.56
CA ALA A 225 22.83 11.33 -20.35
C ALA A 225 23.25 10.69 -21.68
N ALA A 226 22.33 10.56 -22.64
CA ALA A 226 22.63 10.04 -23.97
C ALA A 226 23.65 10.93 -24.72
N ARG A 227 23.47 12.25 -24.67
CA ARG A 227 24.42 13.21 -25.25
C ARG A 227 25.80 13.13 -24.60
N ASN A 228 25.88 12.96 -23.29
CA ASN A 228 27.17 12.82 -22.60
C ASN A 228 27.86 11.50 -22.96
N LYS A 229 27.11 10.40 -23.10
CA LYS A 229 27.64 9.11 -23.57
C LYS A 229 28.22 9.22 -24.98
N SER A 230 27.49 9.82 -25.91
CA SER A 230 27.99 9.99 -27.28
C SER A 230 29.23 10.90 -27.35
N PHE A 231 29.31 11.95 -26.53
CA PHE A 231 30.53 12.74 -26.42
C PHE A 231 31.71 11.96 -25.82
N ALA A 232 31.46 11.10 -24.82
CA ALA A 232 32.51 10.27 -24.25
C ALA A 232 33.05 9.25 -25.27
N GLU A 233 32.17 8.63 -26.06
CA GLU A 233 32.54 7.73 -27.15
C GLU A 233 33.35 8.44 -28.23
N GLN A 234 32.93 9.64 -28.66
CA GLN A 234 33.69 10.46 -29.61
C GLN A 234 35.07 10.85 -29.06
N ARG A 235 35.17 11.17 -27.76
CA ARG A 235 36.45 11.49 -27.13
C ARG A 235 37.37 10.28 -27.08
N LYS A 236 36.84 9.09 -26.76
CA LYS A 236 37.60 7.84 -26.76
C LYS A 236 38.09 7.48 -28.16
N ALA A 237 37.22 7.58 -29.18
CA ALA A 237 37.61 7.35 -30.57
C ALA A 237 38.75 8.29 -31.03
N ARG A 238 38.69 9.57 -30.66
CA ARG A 238 39.78 10.53 -30.95
C ARG A 238 41.09 10.21 -30.22
N GLN A 239 41.02 9.68 -29.00
CA GLN A 239 42.22 9.25 -28.28
C GLN A 239 42.83 7.99 -28.92
N ASP A 240 41.99 7.04 -29.34
CA ASP A 240 42.43 5.81 -29.99
C ASP A 240 43.08 6.09 -31.37
N THR A 241 42.53 7.01 -32.16
CA THR A 241 43.14 7.41 -33.45
C THR A 241 44.48 8.12 -33.24
N ARG A 242 44.58 9.02 -32.26
CA ARG A 242 45.86 9.67 -31.90
C ARG A 242 46.90 8.67 -31.40
N ARG A 243 46.49 7.64 -30.66
CA ARG A 243 47.38 6.59 -30.18
C ARG A 243 47.89 5.71 -31.32
N ARG A 244 47.05 5.43 -32.33
CA ARG A 244 47.44 4.69 -33.54
C ARG A 244 48.41 5.47 -34.42
N GLN A 245 48.27 6.79 -34.53
CA GLN A 245 49.19 7.64 -35.30
C GLN A 245 50.56 7.88 -34.62
N ARG A 246 50.72 7.48 -33.36
CA ARG A 246 51.96 7.63 -32.57
C ARG A 246 52.76 6.32 -32.43
N ARG A 247 52.28 5.21 -33.00
CA ARG A 247 52.99 3.94 -33.12
C ARG A 247 53.49 3.79 -34.54
#